data_AF-A0A7R9SXG9-F1
#
_entry.id   AF-A0A7R9SXG9-F1
#
_cell.length_a   1.000
_cell.length_b   1.000
_cell.length_c   1.000
_cell.angle_alpha   90.00
_cell.angle_beta   90.00
_cell.angle_gamma   90.00
#
_symmetry.space_group_name_H-M   'P 1'
#
loop_
_entity.id
_entity.type
_entity.pdbx_description
1 polymer ?
#
loop_
_entity_poly.entity_id
_entity_poly.type
_entity_poly.pdbx_seq_one_letter_code
_entity_poly.pdbx_strand_id
1 'polypeptide(L)'
;SRSMSSACSYPLSAFAYLGAIANVSLTQVHPYSPVRLQVNYDATGGQYGTTTTLMYIADKPMSRFGAGTSTQECQEALETNMYDPYRRYLGWTNFNDYTRGGCNGAYEIMRQQEEAVVTTTTRAREYACAIGDITGKYGLLPPAPPTSSSRVTTRRTRTIEDSSINLCEIIGLPIVARNVYDRTVGCANIEQNGGGGNSTTINNNNNNNNN
;
A
#
# COMPACT_ATOMS: atom_id res chain seq x y z
N SER A 1 22.70 -17.62 -10.75
CA SER A 1 21.63 -18.63 -10.62
C SER A 1 21.16 -18.68 -9.17
N ARG A 2 20.04 -18.05 -8.85
CA ARG A 2 19.31 -18.31 -7.61
C ARG A 2 17.85 -18.50 -7.96
N SER A 3 17.50 -19.76 -8.19
CA SER A 3 16.11 -20.21 -8.05
C SER A 3 15.79 -20.12 -6.57
N MET A 4 15.01 -19.11 -6.19
CA MET A 4 14.22 -19.11 -4.98
C MET A 4 12.76 -19.02 -5.39
N SER A 5 12.25 -20.04 -6.11
CA SER A 5 10.84 -20.34 -5.96
C SER A 5 10.70 -21.09 -4.63
N SER A 6 10.74 -20.36 -3.51
CA SER A 6 10.11 -20.88 -2.30
C SER A 6 8.66 -21.09 -2.68
N ALA A 7 8.22 -22.34 -2.80
CA ALA A 7 6.83 -22.65 -3.07
C ALA A 7 6.01 -22.07 -1.91
N CYS A 8 5.35 -20.94 -2.16
CA CYS A 8 4.51 -20.35 -1.13
C CYS A 8 3.35 -21.29 -0.82
N SER A 9 3.08 -21.45 0.46
CA SER A 9 1.95 -22.24 0.94
C SER A 9 0.73 -21.33 1.06
N TYR A 10 -0.32 -21.68 0.34
CA TYR A 10 -1.59 -20.94 0.34
C TYR A 10 -2.58 -21.61 1.32
N PRO A 11 -3.46 -20.83 2.00
CA PRO A 11 -3.62 -19.39 1.91
C PRO A 11 -2.45 -18.62 2.53
N LEU A 12 -2.05 -17.52 1.88
CA LEU A 12 -1.05 -16.59 2.38
C LEU A 12 -1.72 -15.42 3.07
N SER A 13 -1.15 -14.98 4.18
CA SER A 13 -1.50 -13.69 4.78
C SER A 13 -0.24 -12.94 5.21
N ALA A 14 -0.30 -11.62 5.10
CA ALA A 14 0.80 -10.73 5.44
C ALA A 14 0.27 -9.41 5.98
N PHE A 15 1.15 -8.61 6.58
CA PHE A 15 0.83 -7.30 7.10
C PHE A 15 1.98 -6.31 6.86
N ALA A 16 1.66 -5.03 6.85
CA ALA A 16 2.61 -3.93 6.89
C ALA A 16 2.06 -2.86 7.82
N TYR A 17 2.85 -2.48 8.85
CA TYR A 17 2.47 -1.47 9.83
C TYR A 17 3.16 -0.14 9.51
N LEU A 18 2.44 0.80 8.89
CA LEU A 18 2.99 2.10 8.45
C LEU A 18 2.77 3.19 9.51
N GLY A 19 2.64 2.80 10.78
CA GLY A 19 2.51 3.72 11.90
C GLY A 19 1.15 4.40 11.97
N ALA A 20 1.16 5.72 12.22
CA ALA A 20 -0.04 6.52 12.36
C ALA A 20 -0.81 6.69 11.04
N ILE A 21 -0.16 6.51 9.87
CA ILE A 21 -0.76 6.79 8.57
C ILE A 21 -1.67 5.65 8.12
N ALA A 22 -1.17 4.41 8.10
CA ALA A 22 -1.92 3.27 7.62
C ALA A 22 -1.39 1.95 8.17
N ASN A 23 -2.25 0.94 8.17
CA ASN A 23 -1.91 -0.45 8.36
C ASN A 23 -2.55 -1.24 7.23
N VAL A 24 -1.76 -2.09 6.59
CA VAL A 24 -2.23 -2.90 5.46
C VAL A 24 -2.17 -4.36 5.86
N SER A 25 -3.28 -5.06 5.69
CA SER A 25 -3.32 -6.52 5.73
C SER A 25 -3.55 -7.04 4.33
N LEU A 26 -2.80 -8.08 3.96
CA LEU A 26 -2.85 -8.69 2.63
C LEU A 26 -3.20 -10.16 2.79
N THR A 27 -4.10 -10.66 1.96
CA THR A 27 -4.46 -12.09 1.92
C THR A 27 -4.58 -12.57 0.49
N GLN A 28 -4.10 -13.79 0.23
CA GLN A 28 -4.27 -14.46 -1.05
C GLN A 28 -4.61 -15.93 -0.82
N VAL A 29 -5.77 -16.38 -1.30
CA VAL A 29 -6.30 -17.72 -0.98
C VAL A 29 -5.65 -18.82 -1.83
N HIS A 30 -5.36 -18.53 -3.09
CA HIS A 30 -4.69 -19.43 -4.06
C HIS A 30 -3.73 -18.62 -4.94
N PRO A 31 -2.77 -19.24 -5.64
CA PRO A 31 -1.80 -18.51 -6.48
C PRO A 31 -2.41 -17.58 -7.53
N TYR A 32 -3.60 -17.91 -8.04
CA TYR A 32 -4.30 -17.16 -9.09
C TYR A 32 -5.47 -16.32 -8.55
N SER A 33 -5.74 -16.35 -7.24
CA SER A 33 -6.75 -15.48 -6.65
C SER A 33 -6.18 -14.06 -6.53
N PRO A 34 -7.02 -13.02 -6.70
CA PRO A 34 -6.61 -11.66 -6.42
C PRO A 34 -6.07 -11.53 -4.99
N VAL A 35 -5.06 -10.69 -4.81
CA VAL A 35 -4.60 -10.29 -3.48
C VAL A 35 -5.59 -9.27 -2.94
N ARG A 36 -6.17 -9.58 -1.77
CA ARG A 36 -7.05 -8.64 -1.07
C ARG A 36 -6.22 -7.82 -0.09
N LEU A 37 -6.16 -6.51 -0.34
CA LEU A 37 -5.53 -5.53 0.54
C LEU A 37 -6.62 -4.84 1.36
N GLN A 38 -6.59 -5.01 2.67
CA GLN A 38 -7.41 -4.23 3.60
C GLN A 38 -6.53 -3.18 4.27
N VAL A 39 -6.77 -1.92 3.89
CA VAL A 39 -6.01 -0.75 4.32
C VAL A 39 -6.81 -0.02 5.40
N ASN A 40 -6.28 0.01 6.61
CA ASN A 40 -6.81 0.79 7.73
C ASN A 40 -5.96 2.04 7.88
N TYR A 41 -6.47 3.21 7.57
CA TYR A 41 -5.68 4.44 7.48
C TYR A 41 -6.29 5.59 8.27
N ASP A 42 -5.43 6.51 8.69
CA ASP A 42 -5.84 7.79 9.22
C ASP A 42 -6.27 8.69 8.05
N ALA A 43 -7.55 9.04 8.03
CA ALA A 43 -8.15 9.95 7.08
C ALA A 43 -8.24 11.38 7.62
N THR A 44 -7.47 11.70 8.67
CA THR A 44 -7.14 13.08 9.06
C THR A 44 -6.14 13.63 8.05
N GLY A 45 -6.52 14.68 7.32
CA GLY A 45 -5.61 15.28 6.32
C GLY A 45 -6.29 16.02 5.18
N GLY A 46 -7.47 16.58 5.40
CA GLY A 46 -8.11 17.44 4.40
C GLY A 46 -8.90 18.53 5.08
N GLN A 47 -8.33 19.72 5.24
CA GLN A 47 -9.08 20.93 5.59
C GLN A 47 -10.25 21.20 4.62
N TYR A 48 -10.27 20.52 3.46
CA TYR A 48 -11.30 20.64 2.42
C TYR A 48 -11.94 19.31 2.02
N GLY A 49 -11.88 18.28 2.86
CA GLY A 49 -12.47 16.97 2.53
C GLY A 49 -11.75 16.25 1.38
N THR A 50 -10.43 16.45 1.25
CA THR A 50 -9.54 15.79 0.29
C THR A 50 -8.31 15.25 1.01
N THR A 51 -8.35 14.01 1.52
CA THR A 51 -7.12 13.28 1.84
C THR A 51 -6.66 12.62 0.56
N THR A 52 -5.40 12.84 0.23
CA THR A 52 -4.75 12.30 -0.96
C THR A 52 -3.61 11.42 -0.49
N THR A 53 -3.95 10.33 0.21
CA THR A 53 -2.95 9.33 0.59
C THR A 53 -2.61 8.51 -0.64
N LEU A 54 -1.41 8.74 -1.16
CA LEU A 54 -0.74 7.88 -2.12
C LEU A 54 -0.31 6.60 -1.42
N MET A 55 -0.39 5.49 -2.13
CA MET A 55 0.09 4.18 -1.73
C MET A 55 0.70 3.45 -2.93
N TYR A 56 1.85 2.81 -2.70
CA TYR A 56 2.50 1.91 -3.64
C TYR A 56 3.41 0.90 -2.92
N ILE A 57 3.85 -0.15 -3.62
CA ILE A 57 4.89 -1.10 -3.17
C ILE A 57 6.20 -0.73 -3.86
N ALA A 58 7.27 -0.55 -3.11
CA ALA A 58 8.59 -0.22 -3.65
C ALA A 58 9.38 -1.48 -4.06
N ASP A 59 10.34 -1.33 -4.99
CA ASP A 59 11.05 -2.46 -5.61
C ASP A 59 12.25 -2.99 -4.81
N LYS A 60 12.69 -2.26 -3.77
CA LYS A 60 13.80 -2.66 -2.90
C LYS A 60 13.34 -2.82 -1.44
N PRO A 61 13.76 -3.91 -0.77
CA PRO A 61 13.47 -4.09 0.65
C PRO A 61 14.14 -2.99 1.47
N MET A 62 13.48 -2.55 2.54
CA MET A 62 14.12 -1.70 3.54
C MET A 62 15.00 -2.55 4.45
N SER A 63 16.05 -1.94 4.99
CA SER A 63 17.00 -2.59 5.90
C SER A 63 16.36 -3.08 7.21
N ARG A 64 15.28 -2.43 7.65
CA ARG A 64 14.52 -2.79 8.86
C ARG A 64 13.19 -3.45 8.51
N PHE A 65 12.89 -4.56 9.19
CA PHE A 65 11.59 -5.22 9.20
C PHE A 65 10.83 -4.76 10.47
N GLY A 66 9.67 -4.15 10.32
CA GLY A 66 8.75 -3.88 11.43
C GLY A 66 8.24 -2.44 11.56
N ALA A 67 7.41 -2.24 12.59
CA ALA A 67 6.84 -0.96 13.00
C ALA A 67 7.93 0.01 13.52
N GLY A 68 7.74 1.32 13.28
CA GLY A 68 8.65 2.36 13.80
C GLY A 68 9.78 2.76 12.86
N THR A 69 9.61 2.56 11.55
CA THR A 69 10.46 3.13 10.50
C THR A 69 10.51 4.64 10.62
N SER A 70 11.71 5.21 10.59
CA SER A 70 11.92 6.66 10.63
C SER A 70 11.50 7.32 9.32
N THR A 71 11.20 8.63 9.36
CA THR A 71 10.93 9.42 8.15
C THR A 71 12.09 9.33 7.14
N GLN A 72 13.33 9.21 7.62
CA GLN A 72 14.52 9.09 6.78
C GLN A 72 14.58 7.74 6.05
N GLU A 73 14.29 6.63 6.73
CA GLU A 73 14.21 5.31 6.07
C GLU A 73 13.06 5.26 5.05
N CYS A 74 11.94 5.94 5.32
CA CYS A 74 10.88 6.09 4.32
C CYS A 74 11.27 6.98 3.15
N GLN A 75 12.18 7.93 3.35
CA GLN A 75 12.70 8.77 2.28
C GLN A 75 13.51 7.93 1.28
N GLU A 76 14.31 6.96 1.76
CA GLU A 76 15.00 6.01 0.88
C GLU A 76 14.00 5.19 0.05
N ALA A 77 12.92 4.69 0.67
CA ALA A 77 11.86 3.98 -0.06
C ALA A 77 11.13 4.88 -1.08
N LEU A 78 11.01 6.19 -0.81
CA LEU A 78 10.50 7.18 -1.77
C LEU A 78 11.41 7.41 -2.97
N GLU A 79 12.72 7.16 -2.83
CA GLU A 79 13.71 7.30 -3.89
C GLU A 79 13.85 6.03 -4.75
N THR A 80 13.20 4.93 -4.34
CA THR A 80 13.17 3.68 -5.10
C THR A 80 12.01 3.63 -6.10
N ASN A 81 12.11 2.77 -7.11
CA ASN A 81 11.04 2.61 -8.08
C ASN A 81 9.88 1.82 -7.46
N MET A 82 8.70 1.93 -8.06
CA MET A 82 7.60 1.03 -7.73
C MET A 82 7.96 -0.40 -8.18
N TYR A 83 7.52 -1.40 -7.43
CA TYR A 83 7.69 -2.80 -7.79
C TYR A 83 7.05 -3.08 -9.16
N ASP A 84 7.88 -3.39 -10.15
CA ASP A 84 7.41 -3.67 -11.50
C ASP A 84 8.42 -4.53 -12.28
N PRO A 85 8.43 -5.85 -12.07
CA PRO A 85 9.34 -6.76 -12.78
C PRO A 85 9.16 -6.70 -14.30
N TYR A 86 8.01 -6.20 -14.79
CA TYR A 86 7.70 -6.08 -16.22
C TYR A 86 8.01 -4.70 -16.82
N ARG A 87 8.50 -3.74 -16.02
CA ARG A 87 8.89 -2.38 -16.48
C ARG A 87 7.79 -1.67 -17.30
N ARG A 88 6.55 -1.80 -16.85
CA ARG A 88 5.34 -1.15 -17.39
C ARG A 88 5.27 0.31 -16.99
N TYR A 89 5.89 0.70 -15.89
CA TYR A 89 6.01 2.10 -15.48
C TYR A 89 6.83 2.91 -16.51
N LEU A 90 6.16 3.83 -17.22
CA LEU A 90 6.76 4.66 -18.27
C LEU A 90 7.35 5.99 -17.77
N GLY A 91 7.38 6.23 -16.46
CA GLY A 91 7.85 7.48 -15.86
C GLY A 91 6.73 8.40 -15.37
N TRP A 92 7.12 9.54 -14.80
CA TRP A 92 6.24 10.42 -14.04
C TRP A 92 5.21 11.16 -14.93
N THR A 93 3.92 10.99 -14.62
CA THR A 93 2.81 11.82 -15.13
C THR A 93 2.39 12.83 -14.06
N ASN A 94 1.92 14.03 -14.44
CA ASN A 94 1.43 15.04 -13.49
C ASN A 94 0.49 14.40 -12.44
N PHE A 95 0.69 14.72 -11.16
CA PHE A 95 -0.04 14.12 -10.04
C PHE A 95 -1.57 14.17 -10.18
N ASN A 96 -2.11 15.28 -10.69
CA ASN A 96 -3.56 15.42 -10.88
C ASN A 96 -4.09 14.49 -11.98
N ASP A 97 -3.33 14.33 -13.06
CA ASP A 97 -3.68 13.44 -14.18
C ASP A 97 -3.43 11.98 -13.81
N TYR A 98 -2.43 11.72 -12.98
CA TYR A 98 -2.10 10.42 -12.43
C TYR A 98 -3.20 9.90 -11.49
N THR A 99 -3.73 10.77 -10.62
CA THR A 99 -4.76 10.39 -9.65
C THR A 99 -6.16 10.25 -10.27
N ARG A 100 -6.46 10.98 -11.37
CA ARG A 100 -7.72 10.87 -12.12
C ARG A 100 -7.66 9.80 -13.21
N GLY A 101 -6.55 9.74 -13.93
CA GLY A 101 -6.33 8.90 -15.12
C GLY A 101 -5.64 7.57 -14.89
N GLY A 102 -4.91 7.43 -13.79
CA GLY A 102 -3.98 6.34 -13.56
C GLY A 102 -2.57 6.62 -14.09
N CYS A 103 -1.71 5.62 -13.98
CA CYS A 103 -0.26 5.67 -14.23
C CYS A 103 0.21 6.06 -15.64
N ASN A 104 -0.67 6.10 -16.64
CA ASN A 104 -0.34 6.38 -18.03
C ASN A 104 -0.94 7.69 -18.55
N GLY A 105 -1.57 8.50 -17.69
CA GLY A 105 -2.24 9.73 -18.11
C GLY A 105 -3.40 9.50 -19.09
N ALA A 106 -3.84 8.25 -19.31
CA ALA A 106 -4.88 7.91 -20.28
C ALA A 106 -6.29 8.38 -19.88
N TYR A 107 -6.39 9.28 -18.89
CA TYR A 107 -7.59 10.09 -18.72
C TYR A 107 -7.89 10.89 -19.98
N GLU A 108 -6.90 11.48 -20.65
CA GLU A 108 -7.19 12.27 -21.86
C GLU A 108 -7.64 11.40 -23.04
N ILE A 109 -7.16 10.16 -23.11
CA ILE A 109 -7.60 9.19 -24.13
C ILE A 109 -9.00 8.66 -23.82
N MET A 110 -9.35 8.47 -22.53
CA MET A 110 -10.68 8.01 -22.11
C MET A 110 -11.74 9.13 -21.99
N ARG A 111 -11.35 10.41 -21.80
CA ARG A 111 -12.30 11.54 -21.72
C ARG A 111 -12.97 11.85 -23.05
N GLN A 112 -12.42 11.35 -24.17
CA GLN A 112 -13.07 11.44 -25.47
C GLN A 112 -14.12 10.32 -25.69
N GLN A 113 -14.19 9.32 -24.79
CA GLN A 113 -15.12 8.19 -24.85
C GLN A 113 -15.85 8.02 -23.50
N GLU A 114 -16.87 8.86 -23.30
CA GLU A 114 -18.07 8.58 -22.51
C GLU A 114 -18.02 8.45 -20.98
N GLU A 115 -19.05 9.05 -20.39
CA GLU A 115 -19.58 8.94 -19.03
C GLU A 115 -20.05 7.52 -18.64
N ALA A 116 -19.46 6.46 -19.17
CA ALA A 116 -19.88 5.09 -18.92
C ALA A 116 -18.70 4.17 -18.59
N VAL A 117 -18.92 3.33 -17.57
CA VAL A 117 -18.14 2.13 -17.22
C VAL A 117 -16.96 2.32 -16.25
N VAL A 118 -17.31 2.46 -14.97
CA VAL A 118 -16.40 2.44 -13.81
C VAL A 118 -15.74 1.07 -13.58
N THR A 119 -16.17 0.00 -14.25
CA THR A 119 -15.64 -1.38 -14.06
C THR A 119 -14.60 -1.81 -15.09
N THR A 120 -14.49 -1.17 -16.25
CA THR A 120 -13.48 -1.49 -17.28
C THR A 120 -12.16 -0.75 -17.07
N THR A 121 -12.15 0.32 -16.27
CA THR A 121 -10.95 1.15 -16.04
C THR A 121 -9.95 0.50 -15.08
N THR A 122 -10.40 -0.10 -13.97
CA THR A 122 -9.48 -0.70 -12.98
C THR A 122 -8.71 -1.88 -13.53
N ARG A 123 -9.38 -2.84 -14.17
CA ARG A 123 -8.70 -4.01 -14.75
C ARG A 123 -7.73 -3.61 -15.86
N ALA A 124 -8.10 -2.63 -16.70
CA ALA A 124 -7.19 -2.08 -17.69
C ALA A 124 -5.95 -1.43 -17.03
N ARG A 125 -6.15 -0.70 -15.92
CA ARG A 125 -5.05 -0.10 -15.14
C ARG A 125 -4.17 -1.15 -14.45
N GLU A 126 -4.71 -2.27 -13.99
CA GLU A 126 -3.91 -3.40 -13.46
C GLU A 126 -2.89 -3.93 -14.47
N TYR A 127 -3.24 -3.91 -15.77
CA TYR A 127 -2.32 -4.29 -16.85
C TYR A 127 -1.37 -3.17 -17.28
N ALA A 128 -1.81 -1.91 -17.22
CA ALA A 128 -1.03 -0.76 -17.69
C ALA A 128 -0.04 -0.22 -16.64
N CYS A 129 -0.40 -0.26 -15.36
CA CYS A 129 0.40 0.32 -14.28
C CYS A 129 1.46 -0.63 -13.75
N ALA A 130 2.44 -0.06 -13.05
CA ALA A 130 3.39 -0.84 -12.27
C ALA A 130 2.66 -1.84 -11.35
N ILE A 131 3.21 -3.04 -11.11
CA ILE A 131 2.54 -4.02 -10.22
C ILE A 131 2.30 -3.39 -8.84
N GLY A 132 3.29 -2.66 -8.33
CA GLY A 132 3.24 -2.00 -7.04
C GLY A 132 2.39 -0.71 -7.02
N ASP A 133 1.87 -0.23 -8.14
CA ASP A 133 1.18 1.05 -8.19
C ASP A 133 -0.30 0.96 -7.75
N ILE A 134 -0.54 0.96 -6.44
CA ILE A 134 -1.90 0.90 -5.88
C ILE A 134 -2.69 2.17 -6.23
N THR A 135 -2.07 3.35 -6.21
CA THR A 135 -2.80 4.61 -6.42
C THR A 135 -3.15 4.84 -7.88
N GLY A 136 -2.26 4.55 -8.81
CA GLY A 136 -2.53 4.63 -10.24
C GLY A 136 -3.62 3.65 -10.67
N LYS A 137 -3.72 2.48 -10.01
CA LYS A 137 -4.76 1.48 -10.30
C LYS A 137 -6.12 1.83 -9.71
N TYR A 138 -6.17 2.17 -8.43
CA TYR A 138 -7.44 2.30 -7.68
C TYR A 138 -7.78 3.74 -7.28
N GLY A 139 -6.93 4.72 -7.59
CA GLY A 139 -7.04 6.08 -7.08
C GLY A 139 -6.68 6.20 -5.61
N LEU A 140 -6.63 7.44 -5.13
CA LEU A 140 -6.24 7.80 -3.76
C LEU A 140 -7.16 7.21 -2.69
N LEU A 141 -6.65 6.98 -1.48
CA LEU A 141 -7.49 6.61 -0.34
C LEU A 141 -8.44 7.78 0.03
N PRO A 142 -9.76 7.52 0.19
CA PRO A 142 -10.73 8.60 0.33
C PRO A 142 -10.68 9.28 1.72
N PRO A 143 -10.98 10.58 1.79
CA PRO A 143 -11.04 11.35 3.04
C PRO A 143 -12.09 10.89 4.03
N ALA A 144 -11.93 11.33 5.28
CA ALA A 144 -13.05 11.38 6.20
C ALA A 144 -14.13 12.30 5.61
N PRO A 145 -15.42 11.91 5.65
CA PRO A 145 -16.48 12.81 5.23
C PRO A 145 -16.44 14.10 6.06
N PRO A 146 -16.77 15.27 5.48
CA PRO A 146 -16.83 16.51 6.24
C PRO A 146 -17.85 16.35 7.39
N THR A 147 -17.39 16.49 8.63
CA THR A 147 -18.25 16.30 9.81
C THR A 147 -18.87 17.63 10.25
N SER A 148 -20.19 17.66 10.45
CA SER A 148 -20.91 18.75 11.12
C SER A 148 -21.04 18.55 12.64
N SER A 149 -20.46 17.49 13.24
CA SER A 149 -20.61 17.23 14.67
C SER A 149 -19.41 16.51 15.33
N SER A 150 -19.21 16.83 16.61
CA SER A 150 -18.02 16.63 17.46
C SER A 150 -17.60 15.19 17.81
N ARG A 151 -17.78 14.20 16.93
CA ARG A 151 -17.16 12.86 17.08
C ARG A 151 -16.55 12.42 15.76
N VAL A 152 -15.32 12.86 15.51
CA VAL A 152 -14.58 12.51 14.29
C VAL A 152 -13.90 11.16 14.50
N THR A 153 -14.48 10.09 13.95
CA THR A 153 -13.70 8.86 13.71
C THR A 153 -12.83 9.14 12.49
N THR A 154 -11.55 9.41 12.72
CA THR A 154 -10.59 9.74 11.66
C THR A 154 -10.08 8.50 10.93
N ARG A 155 -10.18 7.31 11.54
CA ARG A 155 -9.74 6.05 10.91
C ARG A 155 -10.80 5.48 9.97
N ARG A 156 -10.37 5.09 8.77
CA ARG A 156 -11.20 4.41 7.77
C ARG A 156 -10.54 3.11 7.30
N THR A 157 -11.37 2.24 6.73
CA THR A 157 -10.92 1.00 6.10
C THR A 157 -11.30 1.03 4.63
N ARG A 158 -10.34 0.73 3.75
CA ARG A 158 -10.57 0.49 2.32
C ARG A 158 -10.15 -0.93 1.99
N THR A 159 -11.00 -1.67 1.30
CA THR A 159 -10.65 -2.96 0.72
C THR A 159 -10.36 -2.78 -0.77
N ILE A 160 -9.26 -3.35 -1.24
CA ILE A 160 -8.85 -3.39 -2.63
C ILE A 160 -8.60 -4.87 -2.97
N GLU A 161 -9.07 -5.31 -4.13
CA GLU A 161 -8.74 -6.63 -4.67
C GLU A 161 -7.91 -6.40 -5.93
N ASP A 162 -6.70 -6.98 -5.95
CA ASP A 162 -5.73 -6.75 -7.01
C ASP A 162 -5.31 -8.06 -7.67
N SER A 163 -5.61 -8.18 -8.95
CA SER A 163 -5.32 -9.38 -9.75
C SER A 163 -3.94 -9.37 -10.39
N SER A 164 -3.23 -8.23 -10.35
CA SER A 164 -1.87 -8.10 -10.90
C SER A 164 -0.77 -8.41 -9.88
N ILE A 165 -1.08 -8.37 -8.60
CA ILE A 165 -0.15 -8.64 -7.50
C ILE A 165 -0.15 -10.14 -7.17
N ASN A 166 1.04 -10.70 -6.95
CA ASN A 166 1.21 -12.00 -6.30
C ASN A 166 1.81 -11.78 -4.90
N LEU A 167 1.09 -12.20 -3.85
CA LEU A 167 1.51 -11.95 -2.47
C LEU A 167 2.85 -12.63 -2.15
N CYS A 168 3.12 -13.80 -2.74
CA CYS A 168 4.37 -14.52 -2.56
C CYS A 168 5.60 -13.71 -3.02
N GLU A 169 5.44 -12.91 -4.08
CA GLU A 169 6.54 -12.16 -4.70
C GLU A 169 6.85 -10.85 -3.98
N ILE A 170 5.86 -10.28 -3.29
CA ILE A 170 6.00 -8.95 -2.65
C ILE A 170 6.26 -9.02 -1.15
N ILE A 171 6.21 -10.20 -0.53
CA ILE A 171 6.65 -10.38 0.86
C ILE A 171 8.12 -9.93 0.98
N GLY A 172 8.41 -9.10 1.98
CA GLY A 172 9.70 -8.47 2.22
C GLY A 172 9.90 -7.14 1.51
N LEU A 173 9.06 -6.77 0.53
CA LEU A 173 9.08 -5.45 -0.09
C LEU A 173 8.30 -4.43 0.74
N PRO A 174 8.65 -3.13 0.70
CA PRO A 174 7.96 -2.12 1.48
C PRO A 174 6.68 -1.64 0.80
N ILE A 175 5.61 -1.50 1.58
CA ILE A 175 4.48 -0.62 1.22
C ILE A 175 4.81 0.77 1.73
N VAL A 176 4.66 1.76 0.86
CA VAL A 176 4.80 3.18 1.18
C VAL A 176 3.44 3.85 1.09
N ALA A 177 3.08 4.63 2.10
CA ALA A 177 1.94 5.53 2.09
C ALA A 177 2.40 6.96 2.37
N ARG A 178 1.94 7.91 1.56
CA ARG A 178 2.29 9.33 1.69
C ARG A 178 1.04 10.18 1.64
N ASN A 179 0.84 10.98 2.68
CA ASN A 179 -0.10 12.08 2.63
C ASN A 179 0.54 13.23 1.83
N VAL A 180 -0.10 13.62 0.72
CA VAL A 180 0.47 14.61 -0.21
C VAL A 180 0.48 16.02 0.38
N TYR A 181 -0.50 16.37 1.23
CA TYR A 181 -0.62 17.71 1.80
C TYR A 181 0.20 17.87 3.07
N ASP A 182 0.07 16.95 4.02
CA ASP A 182 0.78 17.01 5.31
C ASP A 182 2.24 16.55 5.18
N ARG A 183 2.62 16.04 4.01
CA ARG A 183 3.95 15.48 3.68
C ARG A 183 4.39 14.39 4.66
N THR A 184 3.46 13.78 5.38
CA THR A 184 3.72 12.64 6.24
C THR A 184 3.87 11.38 5.38
N VAL A 185 4.85 10.56 5.74
CA VAL A 185 5.17 9.33 5.04
C VAL A 185 5.26 8.22 6.07
N GLY A 186 4.70 7.07 5.72
CA GLY A 186 4.75 5.85 6.49
C GLY A 186 5.13 4.73 5.55
N CYS A 187 6.02 3.85 5.98
CA CYS A 187 6.49 2.76 5.17
C CYS A 187 6.87 1.56 6.06
N ALA A 188 6.66 0.35 5.56
CA ALA A 188 7.05 -0.88 6.24
C ALA A 188 7.19 -2.02 5.24
N ASN A 189 8.16 -2.91 5.47
CA ASN A 189 8.26 -4.17 4.73
C ASN A 189 6.99 -5.01 4.98
N ILE A 190 6.56 -5.74 3.94
CA ILE A 190 5.45 -6.68 4.03
C ILE A 190 5.94 -7.93 4.73
N GLU A 191 5.37 -8.22 5.89
CA GLU A 191 5.74 -9.36 6.73
C GLU A 191 4.67 -10.43 6.63
N GLN A 192 5.08 -11.66 6.33
CA GLN A 192 4.16 -12.79 6.34
C GLN A 192 3.65 -13.01 7.77
N ASN A 193 2.34 -13.13 7.94
CA ASN A 193 1.76 -13.58 9.20
C ASN A 193 2.21 -15.03 9.39
N GLY A 194 3.12 -15.24 10.35
CA GLY A 194 3.77 -16.53 10.54
C GLY A 194 2.77 -17.66 10.76
N GLY A 195 2.74 -18.62 9.85
CA GLY A 195 2.55 -20.01 10.24
C GLY A 195 3.86 -20.48 10.90
N GLY A 196 3.98 -20.27 12.21
CA GLY A 196 4.99 -20.89 13.08
C GLY A 196 6.46 -20.51 12.85
N GLY A 197 7.03 -19.71 13.76
CA GLY A 197 8.49 -19.54 13.85
C GLY A 197 8.92 -18.31 14.64
N ASN A 198 9.06 -18.46 15.96
CA ASN A 198 9.66 -17.52 16.92
C ASN A 198 9.16 -16.07 16.91
N SER A 199 7.99 -15.89 17.55
CA SER A 199 7.76 -14.72 18.38
C SER A 199 8.85 -14.70 19.47
N THR A 200 9.82 -13.82 19.35
CA THR A 200 10.65 -13.40 20.49
C THR A 200 9.70 -12.81 21.51
N THR A 201 9.29 -13.63 22.46
CA THR A 201 8.65 -13.19 23.69
C THR A 201 9.57 -12.15 24.31
N ILE A 202 9.15 -10.89 24.30
CA ILE A 202 9.76 -9.85 25.11
C ILE A 202 9.43 -10.24 26.55
N ASN A 203 10.33 -10.99 27.20
CA ASN A 203 10.31 -11.17 28.63
C ASN A 203 10.67 -9.82 29.27
N ASN A 204 9.66 -9.02 29.55
CA ASN A 204 9.74 -7.94 30.52
C ASN A 204 9.90 -8.57 31.92
N ASN A 205 11.12 -8.99 32.26
CA ASN A 205 11.50 -9.10 33.67
C ASN A 205 11.82 -7.70 34.18
N ASN A 206 10.77 -7.00 34.61
CA ASN A 206 10.93 -5.88 35.51
C ASN A 206 11.52 -6.41 36.83
N ASN A 207 12.80 -6.12 37.02
CA ASN A 207 13.42 -5.98 38.32
C ASN A 207 12.50 -5.09 39.19
N ASN A 208 11.89 -5.66 40.21
CA ASN A 208 11.42 -4.91 41.35
C ASN A 208 12.01 -5.53 42.61
N ASN A 209 13.06 -4.86 43.11
CA ASN A 209 13.41 -4.86 44.52
C ASN A 209 12.14 -4.68 45.36
N ASN A 210 11.97 -5.54 46.37
CA ASN A 210 11.38 -5.19 47.66
C ASN A 210 11.54 -6.38 48.62
N ASN A 211 12.67 -6.41 49.34
CA ASN A 211 12.79 -6.45 50.81
C ASN A 211 14.24 -6.74 51.20
#